data_AF-A0A3N9RTZ4-F1
#
_entry.id   AF-A0A3N9RTZ4-F1
#
_cell.length_a   1.000
_cell.length_b   1.000
_cell.length_c   1.000
_cell.angle_alpha   90.00
_cell.angle_beta   90.00
_cell.angle_gamma   90.00
#
_symmetry.space_group_name_H-M   'P 1'
#
loop_
_entity.id
_entity.type
_entity.pdbx_description
1 polymer ?
#
loop_
_entity_poly.entity_id
_entity_poly.type
_entity_poly.pdbx_seq_one_letter_code
_entity_poly.pdbx_strand_id
1 'polypeptide(L)'
;MSATAPQPLLRAPPFPGLDAGVAIAGIASASPENSDPEALFARIRAARVGGAFWERPAALSRPATVVLRPRSPGEAATLASGLNQQEAAEALWITPARADATDPWSALDGAGLLVAHGDDEWVALACIAGVPVRVLSPGRFGAPDDGQAELEAAALRALDTPRYRDPFTGDATTLFATIMTLAEWRRIIDGNRGIVAACGMAWWKREEIRRFLWCPGQPLRIVSRPARALGLAQRQDGQVAIWPSRVSPALLAAAADKGVPLVRVEDGFVRSVGLGSNLVPPSSIVVDRQGIHFDPSGPSDLETVLASTRFAPDLIERARALRETIVAAGISKYSTGAASSAPPRQPGRRLVLVPAQVEDDMSVLAGGGGLHSNLELLRRVRALEPDAEIWFRPHPDVDAGHRKGAVPDGEVLQLADRIVREGGMAPLLDVVDAVHVLTSLTGFEALMRGRAVTCHGTPFYAGWGLTRDLGTVPDRRGRALTLDELVAGVLILYPRYLDPVTSLPCPPEVLVRRMAENHAPNRLGWVAPLRRWQGRFMAMWR
;
A
#
# COMPACT_ATOMS: atom_id res chain seq x y z
N MET A 1 6.20 38.65 -20.06
CA MET A 1 5.60 37.46 -19.40
C MET A 1 6.60 36.34 -19.54
N SER A 2 7.23 35.91 -18.44
CA SER A 2 8.21 34.83 -18.49
C SER A 2 7.50 33.57 -18.95
N ALA A 3 7.80 33.07 -20.15
CA ALA A 3 7.21 31.84 -20.66
C ALA A 3 7.70 30.70 -19.77
N THR A 4 6.87 30.31 -18.79
CA THR A 4 7.10 29.11 -17.99
C THR A 4 7.27 27.96 -18.96
N ALA A 5 8.37 27.22 -18.82
CA ALA A 5 8.65 26.06 -19.65
C ALA A 5 7.42 25.13 -19.67
N PRO A 6 7.04 24.61 -20.85
CA PRO A 6 5.82 23.83 -20.98
C PRO A 6 5.89 22.57 -20.11
N GLN A 7 4.84 22.28 -19.36
CA GLN A 7 4.82 21.15 -18.44
C GLN A 7 4.91 19.81 -19.20
N PRO A 8 5.58 18.80 -18.63
CA PRO A 8 5.60 17.46 -19.20
C PRO A 8 4.22 16.79 -19.03
N LEU A 9 3.84 16.00 -20.04
CA LEU A 9 2.55 15.31 -20.07
C LEU A 9 2.45 14.29 -18.94
N LEU A 10 3.49 13.49 -18.74
CA LEU A 10 3.66 12.65 -17.55
C LEU A 10 4.42 13.42 -16.47
N ARG A 11 3.75 13.68 -15.35
CA ARG A 11 4.33 14.42 -14.23
C ARG A 11 3.79 13.91 -12.90
N ALA A 12 4.55 14.20 -11.85
CA ALA A 12 4.25 13.74 -10.50
C ALA A 12 3.15 14.58 -9.82
N PRO A 13 2.34 13.98 -8.94
CA PRO A 13 1.50 14.72 -8.01
C PRO A 13 2.32 15.67 -7.13
N PRO A 14 1.75 16.80 -6.68
CA PRO A 14 2.44 17.81 -5.90
C PRO A 14 2.55 17.41 -4.42
N PHE A 15 3.30 16.34 -4.12
CA PHE A 15 3.52 15.89 -2.76
C PHE A 15 4.15 17.03 -1.90
N PRO A 16 3.60 17.35 -0.71
CA PRO A 16 4.00 18.55 0.03
C PRO A 16 5.45 18.50 0.49
N GLY A 17 6.27 19.42 -0.03
CA GLY A 17 7.67 19.59 0.39
C GLY A 17 8.60 18.46 -0.02
N LEU A 18 8.21 17.62 -0.99
CA LEU A 18 9.01 16.50 -1.50
C LEU A 18 9.37 16.73 -2.97
N ASP A 19 10.60 16.37 -3.37
CA ASP A 19 10.96 16.32 -4.78
C ASP A 19 10.47 14.99 -5.38
N ALA A 20 9.28 15.04 -5.98
CA ALA A 20 8.67 13.89 -6.64
C ALA A 20 8.88 13.90 -8.16
N GLY A 21 9.62 14.87 -8.72
CA GLY A 21 9.66 15.08 -10.16
C GLY A 21 10.12 13.82 -10.90
N VAL A 22 9.32 13.35 -11.85
CA VAL A 22 9.65 12.18 -12.69
C VAL A 22 10.22 12.56 -14.06
N ALA A 23 10.09 13.83 -14.43
CA ALA A 23 10.57 14.37 -15.70
C ALA A 23 11.55 15.52 -15.45
N ILE A 24 12.65 15.56 -16.20
CA ILE A 24 13.68 16.60 -16.19
C ILE A 24 13.72 17.28 -17.56
N ALA A 25 14.02 18.59 -17.58
CA ALA A 25 14.29 19.31 -18.81
C ALA A 25 15.52 18.74 -19.55
N GLY A 26 15.36 18.43 -20.83
CA GLY A 26 16.41 17.90 -21.71
C GLY A 26 15.85 16.92 -22.74
N ILE A 27 16.53 16.74 -23.86
CA ILE A 27 16.11 15.83 -24.95
C ILE A 27 16.42 14.38 -24.56
N ALA A 28 15.41 13.51 -24.55
CA ALA A 28 15.60 12.08 -24.29
C ALA A 28 16.52 11.42 -25.32
N SER A 29 17.33 10.45 -24.91
CA SER A 29 17.94 9.50 -25.84
C SER A 29 16.86 8.52 -26.30
N ALA A 30 16.79 8.22 -27.59
CA ALA A 30 15.83 7.27 -28.15
C ALA A 30 15.80 5.98 -27.31
N SER A 31 14.65 5.67 -26.70
CA SER A 31 14.45 4.44 -25.95
C SER A 31 13.82 3.38 -26.87
N PRO A 32 14.27 2.12 -26.82
CA PRO A 32 13.70 1.03 -27.64
C PRO A 32 12.19 0.80 -27.41
N GLU A 33 11.67 1.20 -26.24
CA GLU A 33 10.27 1.10 -25.86
C GLU A 33 9.32 1.98 -26.72
N ASN A 34 9.84 2.99 -27.43
CA ASN A 34 9.06 3.88 -28.29
C ASN A 34 8.71 3.24 -29.65
N SER A 35 9.05 1.96 -29.85
CA SER A 35 8.83 1.26 -31.12
C SER A 35 7.38 0.86 -31.36
N ASP A 36 6.53 0.84 -30.32
CA ASP A 36 5.09 0.56 -30.41
C ASP A 36 4.25 1.64 -29.70
N PRO A 37 3.87 2.70 -30.43
CA PRO A 37 3.00 3.78 -29.93
C PRO A 37 1.68 3.31 -29.31
N GLU A 38 1.01 2.34 -29.91
CA GLU A 38 -0.31 1.89 -29.45
C GLU A 38 -0.18 1.15 -28.12
N ALA A 39 0.84 0.29 -27.98
CA ALA A 39 1.09 -0.38 -26.71
C ALA A 39 1.49 0.62 -25.61
N LEU A 40 2.18 1.72 -25.93
CA LEU A 40 2.46 2.80 -24.97
C LEU A 40 1.17 3.51 -24.56
N PHE A 41 0.35 3.92 -25.52
CA PHE A 41 -0.94 4.59 -25.26
C PHE A 41 -1.89 3.70 -24.46
N ALA A 42 -2.01 2.42 -24.81
CA ALA A 42 -2.80 1.44 -24.08
C ALA A 42 -2.38 1.34 -22.59
N ARG A 43 -1.07 1.40 -22.30
CA ARG A 43 -0.58 1.39 -20.91
C ARG A 43 -0.92 2.68 -20.16
N ILE A 44 -0.71 3.84 -20.80
CA ILE A 44 -1.08 5.14 -20.21
C ILE A 44 -2.59 5.20 -19.94
N ARG A 45 -3.40 4.72 -20.88
CA ARG A 45 -4.86 4.62 -20.79
C ARG A 45 -5.30 3.69 -19.67
N ALA A 46 -4.71 2.50 -19.56
CA ALA A 46 -5.01 1.55 -18.48
C ALA A 46 -4.61 2.09 -17.10
N ALA A 47 -3.46 2.76 -17.03
CA ALA A 47 -2.99 3.43 -15.81
C ALA A 47 -3.77 4.70 -15.48
N ARG A 48 -4.41 5.32 -16.49
CA ARG A 48 -5.05 6.63 -16.44
C ARG A 48 -4.09 7.69 -15.87
N VAL A 49 -2.90 7.83 -16.42
CA VAL A 49 -1.88 8.79 -15.89
C VAL A 49 -1.45 9.80 -16.94
N GLY A 50 -1.01 10.97 -16.49
CA GLY A 50 -0.72 12.11 -17.36
C GLY A 50 -1.69 13.25 -17.13
N GLY A 51 -1.25 14.47 -17.39
CA GLY A 51 -1.94 15.65 -16.89
C GLY A 51 -1.94 15.71 -15.36
N ALA A 52 -2.97 16.37 -14.81
CA ALA A 52 -3.20 16.47 -13.37
C ALA A 52 -4.11 15.35 -12.86
N PHE A 53 -3.78 14.08 -13.13
CA PHE A 53 -4.61 12.91 -12.81
C PHE A 53 -4.96 12.75 -11.31
N TRP A 54 -4.22 13.43 -10.44
CA TRP A 54 -4.40 13.42 -9.00
C TRP A 54 -5.50 14.38 -8.51
N GLU A 55 -5.99 15.29 -9.37
CA GLU A 55 -7.03 16.26 -9.02
C GLU A 55 -8.36 15.58 -8.73
N ARG A 56 -9.37 16.34 -8.33
CA ARG A 56 -10.68 15.76 -8.02
C ARG A 56 -11.33 15.19 -9.29
N PRO A 57 -11.94 13.99 -9.24
CA PRO A 57 -12.71 13.48 -10.36
C PRO A 57 -13.85 14.43 -10.74
N ALA A 58 -14.16 14.49 -12.03
CA ALA A 58 -15.33 15.19 -12.56
C ALA A 58 -16.59 14.58 -11.94
N ALA A 59 -17.47 15.42 -11.40
CA ALA A 59 -18.73 14.99 -10.80
C ALA A 59 -19.77 14.69 -11.88
N LEU A 60 -19.64 13.53 -12.53
CA LEU A 60 -20.48 13.09 -13.64
C LEU A 60 -21.34 11.89 -13.24
N SER A 61 -22.65 11.95 -13.52
CA SER A 61 -23.57 10.82 -13.36
C SER A 61 -23.62 9.91 -14.59
N ARG A 62 -23.19 10.44 -15.75
CA ARG A 62 -23.02 9.73 -17.03
C ARG A 62 -21.84 10.36 -17.79
N PRO A 63 -21.21 9.64 -18.73
CA PRO A 63 -20.16 10.21 -19.57
C PRO A 63 -20.61 11.48 -20.27
N ALA A 64 -19.69 12.44 -20.44
CA ALA A 64 -19.97 13.70 -21.10
C ALA A 64 -20.09 13.53 -22.62
N THR A 65 -21.16 14.04 -23.23
CA THR A 65 -21.31 14.02 -24.69
C THR A 65 -20.21 14.86 -25.35
N VAL A 66 -19.92 16.04 -24.79
CA VAL A 66 -18.84 16.93 -25.22
C VAL A 66 -18.12 17.49 -23.99
N VAL A 67 -16.79 17.50 -24.02
CA VAL A 67 -15.94 18.18 -23.03
C VAL A 67 -15.36 19.44 -23.67
N LEU A 68 -15.64 20.60 -23.08
CA LEU A 68 -15.16 21.90 -23.55
C LEU A 68 -14.07 22.43 -22.62
N ARG A 69 -12.91 22.77 -23.20
CA ARG A 69 -11.74 23.36 -22.54
C ARG A 69 -11.50 24.80 -22.99
N PRO A 70 -12.36 25.77 -22.61
CA PRO A 70 -12.13 27.17 -22.93
C PRO A 70 -10.95 27.74 -22.11
N ARG A 71 -10.17 28.66 -22.67
CA ARG A 71 -9.08 29.35 -21.95
C ARG A 71 -9.60 30.28 -20.86
N SER A 72 -10.85 30.74 -20.98
CA SER A 72 -11.49 31.62 -20.01
C SER A 72 -13.00 31.37 -19.91
N PRO A 73 -13.64 31.75 -18.79
CA PRO A 73 -15.09 31.70 -18.67
C PRO A 73 -15.85 32.48 -19.76
N GLY A 74 -15.25 33.55 -20.31
CA GLY A 74 -15.88 34.35 -21.37
C GLY A 74 -15.88 33.64 -22.73
N GLU A 75 -14.84 32.87 -23.03
CA GLU A 75 -14.76 32.05 -24.25
C GLU A 75 -15.73 30.88 -24.21
N ALA A 76 -16.10 30.43 -23.00
CA ALA A 76 -17.04 29.34 -22.81
C ALA A 76 -18.36 29.59 -23.60
N ALA A 77 -19.00 30.73 -23.36
CA ALA A 77 -20.28 31.06 -24.02
C ALA A 77 -20.19 31.02 -25.56
N THR A 78 -19.06 31.43 -26.13
CA THR A 78 -18.81 31.41 -27.58
C THR A 78 -18.62 30.00 -28.11
N LEU A 79 -17.93 29.11 -27.37
CA LEU A 79 -17.81 27.71 -27.79
C LEU A 79 -19.16 26.97 -27.71
N ALA A 80 -20.06 27.41 -26.82
CA ALA A 80 -21.39 26.82 -26.64
C ALA A 80 -22.27 27.04 -27.87
N SER A 81 -22.18 28.24 -28.45
CA SER A 81 -23.06 28.63 -29.56
C SER A 81 -22.74 27.90 -30.87
N GLY A 82 -21.54 27.30 -30.96
CA GLY A 82 -21.15 26.42 -32.07
C GLY A 82 -21.52 24.95 -31.90
N LEU A 83 -22.19 24.58 -30.80
CA LEU A 83 -22.75 23.25 -30.57
C LEU A 83 -24.25 23.24 -30.86
N ASN A 84 -24.80 22.07 -31.20
CA ASN A 84 -26.25 21.95 -31.28
C ASN A 84 -26.89 22.04 -29.88
N GLN A 85 -28.22 22.27 -29.83
CA GLN A 85 -28.92 22.54 -28.56
C GLN A 85 -28.80 21.39 -27.54
N GLN A 86 -28.72 20.14 -28.00
CA GLN A 86 -28.59 18.96 -27.14
C GLN A 86 -27.15 18.81 -26.64
N GLU A 87 -26.16 18.99 -27.49
CA GLU A 87 -24.73 18.99 -27.14
C GLU A 87 -24.39 20.11 -26.14
N ALA A 88 -24.91 21.31 -26.36
CA ALA A 88 -24.67 22.46 -25.47
C ALA A 88 -25.27 22.24 -24.07
N ALA A 89 -26.44 21.60 -23.98
CA ALA A 89 -27.10 21.31 -22.71
C ALA A 89 -26.40 20.18 -21.91
N GLU A 90 -25.67 19.30 -22.60
CA GLU A 90 -24.97 18.16 -22.00
C GLU A 90 -23.44 18.33 -21.94
N ALA A 91 -22.92 19.48 -22.39
CA ALA A 91 -21.50 19.75 -22.42
C ALA A 91 -20.94 19.93 -20.99
N LEU A 92 -19.78 19.31 -20.75
CA LEU A 92 -18.98 19.53 -19.55
C LEU A 92 -17.95 20.63 -19.81
N TRP A 93 -17.98 21.67 -18.98
CA TRP A 93 -17.14 22.84 -19.11
C TRP A 93 -16.05 22.84 -18.05
N ILE A 94 -14.78 22.86 -18.45
CA ILE A 94 -13.66 22.85 -17.51
C ILE A 94 -12.62 23.87 -17.96
N THR A 95 -12.46 24.95 -17.21
CA THR A 95 -11.42 25.94 -17.52
C THR A 95 -10.04 25.45 -17.03
N PRO A 96 -8.92 25.96 -17.58
CA PRO A 96 -7.59 25.74 -17.03
C PRO A 96 -7.36 26.38 -15.64
N ALA A 97 -8.33 27.12 -15.10
CA ALA A 97 -8.17 27.77 -13.81
C ALA A 97 -8.05 26.75 -12.69
N ARG A 98 -7.20 27.02 -11.70
CA ARG A 98 -6.97 26.11 -10.56
C ARG A 98 -8.23 25.84 -9.74
N ALA A 99 -9.19 26.77 -9.73
CA ALA A 99 -10.49 26.58 -9.07
C ALA A 99 -11.30 25.42 -9.66
N ASP A 100 -11.08 25.13 -10.95
CA ASP A 100 -11.77 24.10 -11.73
C ASP A 100 -10.87 22.88 -11.98
N ALA A 101 -9.77 22.75 -11.23
CA ALA A 101 -8.81 21.66 -11.39
C ALA A 101 -9.50 20.29 -11.24
N THR A 102 -9.49 19.52 -12.32
CA THR A 102 -10.23 18.27 -12.47
C THR A 102 -9.29 17.19 -13.02
N ASP A 103 -9.44 15.95 -12.54
CA ASP A 103 -8.72 14.80 -13.11
C ASP A 103 -9.16 14.63 -14.59
N PRO A 104 -8.26 14.87 -15.57
CA PRO A 104 -8.60 14.78 -16.98
C PRO A 104 -9.16 13.41 -17.36
N TRP A 105 -8.64 12.34 -16.76
CA TRP A 105 -9.05 10.98 -17.08
C TRP A 105 -10.46 10.66 -16.62
N SER A 106 -10.97 11.35 -15.60
CA SER A 106 -12.35 11.18 -15.14
C SER A 106 -13.36 11.94 -16.02
N ALA A 107 -12.94 13.05 -16.62
CA ALA A 107 -13.75 13.84 -17.54
C ALA A 107 -13.80 13.22 -18.95
N LEU A 108 -12.70 12.60 -19.38
CA LEU A 108 -12.57 11.95 -20.69
C LEU A 108 -13.13 10.52 -20.72
N ASP A 109 -13.42 9.92 -19.56
CA ASP A 109 -13.91 8.55 -19.46
C ASP A 109 -15.27 8.39 -20.17
N GLY A 110 -15.24 7.74 -21.34
CA GLY A 110 -16.42 7.57 -22.19
C GLY A 110 -16.94 8.85 -22.85
N ALA A 111 -16.14 9.93 -22.88
CA ALA A 111 -16.54 11.18 -23.50
C ALA A 111 -16.70 11.06 -25.03
N GLY A 112 -17.70 11.73 -25.60
CA GLY A 112 -17.97 11.68 -27.05
C GLY A 112 -17.03 12.53 -27.90
N LEU A 113 -16.62 13.70 -27.40
CA LEU A 113 -15.75 14.65 -28.09
C LEU A 113 -15.05 15.56 -27.09
N LEU A 114 -13.76 15.83 -27.28
CA LEU A 114 -13.05 16.94 -26.65
C LEU A 114 -12.96 18.13 -27.62
N VAL A 115 -13.24 19.34 -27.14
CA VAL A 115 -12.98 20.59 -27.87
C VAL A 115 -12.03 21.45 -27.04
N ALA A 116 -10.85 21.71 -27.58
CA ALA A 116 -9.78 22.41 -26.86
C ALA A 116 -8.85 23.15 -27.82
N HIS A 117 -8.06 24.09 -27.31
CA HIS A 117 -6.96 24.69 -28.07
C HIS A 117 -5.78 23.73 -28.17
N GLY A 118 -5.01 23.80 -29.26
CA GLY A 118 -3.89 22.90 -29.53
C GLY A 118 -2.73 23.03 -28.55
N ASP A 119 -2.69 24.05 -27.70
CA ASP A 119 -1.73 24.19 -26.61
C ASP A 119 -2.21 23.57 -25.28
N ASP A 120 -3.45 23.09 -25.21
CA ASP A 120 -3.99 22.38 -24.05
C ASP A 120 -3.56 20.91 -24.09
N GLU A 121 -2.93 20.45 -23.01
CA GLU A 121 -2.46 19.06 -22.88
C GLU A 121 -3.60 18.02 -22.93
N TRP A 122 -4.85 18.43 -22.66
CA TRP A 122 -6.00 17.55 -22.77
C TRP A 122 -6.20 17.03 -24.19
N VAL A 123 -5.72 17.75 -25.22
CA VAL A 123 -5.70 17.26 -26.62
C VAL A 123 -4.92 15.95 -26.72
N ALA A 124 -3.71 15.90 -26.16
CA ALA A 124 -2.90 14.68 -26.17
C ALA A 124 -3.51 13.58 -25.29
N LEU A 125 -4.06 13.93 -24.12
CA LEU A 125 -4.69 12.95 -23.23
C LEU A 125 -5.96 12.33 -23.83
N ALA A 126 -6.79 13.13 -24.50
CA ALA A 126 -7.98 12.64 -25.20
C ALA A 126 -7.60 11.72 -26.36
N CYS A 127 -6.57 12.09 -27.13
CA CYS A 127 -6.00 11.25 -28.17
C CYS A 127 -5.56 9.88 -27.61
N ILE A 128 -4.76 9.87 -26.53
CA ILE A 128 -4.32 8.64 -25.85
C ILE A 128 -5.52 7.85 -25.29
N ALA A 129 -6.55 8.52 -24.80
CA ALA A 129 -7.77 7.90 -24.30
C ALA A 129 -8.63 7.29 -25.43
N GLY A 130 -8.43 7.69 -26.69
CA GLY A 130 -9.26 7.32 -27.82
C GLY A 130 -10.54 8.16 -27.94
N VAL A 131 -10.55 9.36 -27.36
CA VAL A 131 -11.64 10.33 -27.45
C VAL A 131 -11.39 11.24 -28.66
N PRO A 132 -12.36 11.39 -29.59
CA PRO A 132 -12.24 12.33 -30.70
C PRO A 132 -11.91 13.75 -30.22
N VAL A 133 -11.11 14.48 -30.98
CA VAL A 133 -10.68 15.84 -30.62
C VAL A 133 -10.98 16.83 -31.74
N ARG A 134 -11.55 17.98 -31.38
CA ARG A 134 -11.66 19.16 -32.24
C ARG A 134 -10.75 20.26 -31.71
N VAL A 135 -9.69 20.57 -32.47
CA VAL A 135 -8.71 21.59 -32.11
C VAL A 135 -9.15 22.97 -32.57
N LEU A 136 -9.17 23.95 -31.66
CA LEU A 136 -9.66 25.30 -31.92
C LEU A 136 -8.60 26.26 -32.48
N SER A 137 -7.33 26.04 -32.13
CA SER A 137 -6.20 26.87 -32.58
C SER A 137 -4.91 26.06 -32.56
N PRO A 138 -3.90 26.41 -33.37
CA PRO A 138 -2.63 25.70 -33.37
C PRO A 138 -1.91 25.79 -32.02
N GLY A 139 -1.20 24.73 -31.67
CA GLY A 139 -0.36 24.65 -30.48
C GLY A 139 0.47 23.36 -30.44
N ARG A 140 1.08 23.11 -29.27
CA ARG A 140 2.05 22.01 -29.08
C ARG A 140 1.48 20.61 -29.36
N PHE A 141 0.20 20.41 -29.09
CA PHE A 141 -0.48 19.11 -29.13
C PHE A 141 -1.36 18.92 -30.37
N GLY A 142 -1.51 19.94 -31.21
CA GLY A 142 -2.26 19.86 -32.47
C GLY A 142 -2.61 21.21 -33.07
N ALA A 143 -3.14 21.19 -34.28
CA ALA A 143 -3.68 22.33 -35.00
C ALA A 143 -5.08 22.05 -35.54
N PRO A 144 -5.85 23.10 -35.90
CA PRO A 144 -7.09 22.91 -36.65
C PRO A 144 -6.82 22.07 -37.90
N ASP A 145 -7.77 21.21 -38.25
CA ASP A 145 -7.71 20.28 -39.39
C ASP A 145 -6.71 19.11 -39.27
N ASP A 146 -5.93 19.02 -38.18
CA ASP A 146 -5.13 17.82 -37.90
C ASP A 146 -6.02 16.59 -37.76
N GLY A 147 -5.66 15.52 -38.47
CA GLY A 147 -6.30 14.21 -38.34
C GLY A 147 -5.80 13.45 -37.11
N GLN A 148 -6.37 12.26 -36.90
CA GLN A 148 -6.01 11.40 -35.76
C GLN A 148 -4.50 11.09 -35.73
N ALA A 149 -3.89 10.77 -36.88
CA ALA A 149 -2.48 10.40 -36.97
C ALA A 149 -1.55 11.57 -36.59
N GLU A 150 -1.88 12.79 -36.99
CA GLU A 150 -1.13 14.00 -36.65
C GLU A 150 -1.18 14.28 -35.14
N LEU A 151 -2.36 14.13 -34.53
CA LEU A 151 -2.57 14.29 -33.09
C LEU A 151 -1.84 13.21 -32.28
N GLU A 152 -1.88 11.96 -32.73
CA GLU A 152 -1.12 10.85 -32.12
C GLU A 152 0.39 11.13 -32.19
N ALA A 153 0.89 11.58 -33.34
CA ALA A 153 2.29 11.96 -33.49
C ALA A 153 2.67 13.14 -32.57
N ALA A 154 1.78 14.11 -32.36
CA ALA A 154 2.00 15.20 -31.42
C ALA A 154 2.05 14.71 -29.95
N ALA A 155 1.16 13.80 -29.57
CA ALA A 155 1.15 13.18 -28.25
C ALA A 155 2.44 12.37 -28.00
N LEU A 156 2.89 11.57 -28.97
CA LEU A 156 4.16 10.84 -28.89
C LEU A 156 5.35 11.79 -28.72
N ARG A 157 5.44 12.85 -29.53
CA ARG A 157 6.49 13.88 -29.36
C ARG A 157 6.47 14.48 -27.96
N ALA A 158 5.29 14.71 -27.38
CA ALA A 158 5.17 15.27 -26.03
C ALA A 158 5.65 14.31 -24.93
N LEU A 159 5.54 12.99 -25.14
CA LEU A 159 6.08 11.95 -24.26
C LEU A 159 7.59 11.75 -24.44
N ASP A 160 8.09 11.90 -25.67
CA ASP A 160 9.50 11.67 -25.99
C ASP A 160 10.42 12.86 -25.73
N THR A 161 9.85 14.07 -25.66
CA THR A 161 10.62 15.29 -25.42
C THR A 161 11.37 15.27 -24.07
N PRO A 162 10.72 14.98 -22.91
CA PRO A 162 11.40 15.01 -21.61
C PRO A 162 12.29 13.78 -21.35
N ARG A 163 13.34 13.96 -20.53
CA ARG A 163 14.03 12.83 -19.88
C ARG A 163 13.29 12.40 -18.63
N TYR A 164 13.20 11.10 -18.40
CA TYR A 164 12.60 10.54 -17.20
C TYR A 164 13.65 10.13 -16.18
N ARG A 165 13.34 10.37 -14.90
CA ARG A 165 14.16 9.91 -13.77
C ARG A 165 13.34 9.11 -12.78
N ASP A 166 13.97 8.11 -12.18
CA ASP A 166 13.43 7.41 -11.03
C ASP A 166 13.38 8.40 -9.84
N PRO A 167 12.20 8.67 -9.25
CA PRO A 167 12.08 9.65 -8.17
C PRO A 167 12.72 9.18 -6.85
N PHE A 168 13.08 7.90 -6.72
CA PHE A 168 13.69 7.31 -5.53
C PHE A 168 15.23 7.28 -5.61
N THR A 169 15.81 7.06 -6.80
CA THR A 169 17.27 7.01 -6.97
C THR A 169 17.85 8.26 -7.64
N GLY A 170 17.05 8.97 -8.44
CA GLY A 170 17.49 10.09 -9.27
C GLY A 170 18.10 9.66 -10.61
N ASP A 171 18.26 8.36 -10.85
CA ASP A 171 18.85 7.82 -12.08
C ASP A 171 17.88 7.93 -13.26
N ALA A 172 18.42 7.84 -14.47
CA ALA A 172 17.59 7.73 -15.68
C ALA A 172 16.69 6.49 -15.61
N THR A 173 15.45 6.62 -16.04
CA THR A 173 14.46 5.52 -16.04
C THR A 173 13.68 5.47 -17.34
N THR A 174 12.95 4.38 -17.56
CA THR A 174 12.15 4.20 -18.77
C THR A 174 10.76 4.83 -18.64
N LEU A 175 10.12 5.06 -19.79
CA LEU A 175 8.72 5.50 -19.84
C LEU A 175 7.81 4.48 -19.15
N PHE A 176 8.04 3.19 -19.39
CA PHE A 176 7.29 2.12 -18.73
C PHE A 176 7.38 2.20 -17.20
N ALA A 177 8.59 2.29 -16.64
CA ALA A 177 8.79 2.40 -15.19
C ALA A 177 8.16 3.68 -14.61
N THR A 178 8.19 4.78 -15.37
CA THR A 178 7.53 6.04 -15.00
C THR A 178 6.02 5.87 -14.93
N ILE A 179 5.40 5.27 -15.95
CA ILE A 179 3.95 5.01 -15.99
C ILE A 179 3.53 4.15 -14.81
N MET A 180 4.28 3.08 -14.50
CA MET A 180 3.99 2.21 -13.36
C MET A 180 4.08 2.95 -12.02
N THR A 181 5.07 3.84 -11.86
CA THR A 181 5.20 4.67 -10.65
C THR A 181 4.02 5.64 -10.51
N LEU A 182 3.63 6.31 -11.60
CA LEU A 182 2.47 7.21 -11.58
C LEU A 182 1.16 6.45 -11.34
N ALA A 183 1.02 5.24 -11.89
CA ALA A 183 -0.15 4.39 -11.70
C ALA A 183 -0.31 4.00 -10.22
N GLU A 184 0.79 3.66 -9.56
CA GLU A 184 0.79 3.37 -8.12
C GLU A 184 0.40 4.61 -7.29
N TRP A 185 0.92 5.79 -7.64
CA TRP A 185 0.51 7.04 -6.98
C TRP A 185 -0.96 7.37 -7.21
N ARG A 186 -1.49 7.15 -8.43
CA ARG A 186 -2.93 7.29 -8.70
C ARG A 186 -3.73 6.37 -7.80
N ARG A 187 -3.40 5.08 -7.75
CA ARG A 187 -4.08 4.08 -6.91
C ARG A 187 -4.11 4.48 -5.45
N ILE A 188 -2.98 4.97 -4.91
CA ILE A 188 -2.89 5.42 -3.51
C ILE A 188 -3.77 6.66 -3.28
N ILE A 189 -3.70 7.65 -4.16
CA ILE A 189 -4.49 8.90 -4.04
C ILE A 189 -5.97 8.59 -4.12
N ASP A 190 -6.40 7.80 -5.11
CA ASP A 190 -7.80 7.38 -5.26
C ASP A 190 -8.27 6.58 -4.04
N GLY A 191 -7.43 5.67 -3.54
CA GLY A 191 -7.69 4.92 -2.30
C GLY A 191 -7.71 5.78 -1.02
N ASN A 192 -7.20 7.02 -1.06
CA ASN A 192 -7.26 7.99 0.03
C ASN A 192 -8.47 8.91 -0.04
N ARG A 193 -9.13 9.01 -1.19
CA ARG A 193 -10.32 9.85 -1.33
C ARG A 193 -11.39 9.41 -0.33
N GLY A 194 -12.06 10.41 0.24
CA GLY A 194 -13.04 10.22 1.30
C GLY A 194 -12.47 10.05 2.72
N ILE A 195 -11.17 9.79 2.91
CA ILE A 195 -10.58 9.73 4.26
C ILE A 195 -10.29 11.17 4.74
N VAL A 196 -11.17 11.73 5.57
CA VAL A 196 -11.10 13.16 5.96
C VAL A 196 -10.48 13.38 7.34
N ALA A 197 -10.57 12.39 8.22
CA ALA A 197 -10.06 12.46 9.57
C ALA A 197 -9.38 11.16 10.00
N ALA A 198 -8.51 11.26 11.00
CA ALA A 198 -7.95 10.08 11.66
C ALA A 198 -8.00 10.21 13.19
N CYS A 199 -8.22 9.09 13.87
CA CYS A 199 -8.24 8.97 15.32
C CYS A 199 -7.40 7.77 15.78
N GLY A 200 -6.98 7.75 17.06
CA GLY A 200 -6.15 6.66 17.58
C GLY A 200 -4.68 6.67 17.13
N MET A 201 -4.24 7.65 16.33
CA MET A 201 -2.86 7.73 15.85
C MET A 201 -1.90 8.27 16.92
N ALA A 202 -0.92 7.46 17.32
CA ALA A 202 0.15 7.86 18.24
C ALA A 202 0.91 9.07 17.66
N TRP A 203 1.28 10.03 18.51
CA TRP A 203 1.81 11.34 18.06
C TRP A 203 3.02 11.21 17.13
N TRP A 204 3.91 10.24 17.41
CA TRP A 204 5.14 9.98 16.66
C TRP A 204 4.92 9.28 15.31
N LYS A 205 3.73 8.72 15.04
CA LYS A 205 3.34 8.17 13.73
C LYS A 205 2.61 9.20 12.85
N ARG A 206 2.20 10.34 13.42
CA ARG A 206 1.21 11.23 12.77
C ARG A 206 1.71 11.80 11.45
N GLU A 207 3.00 12.06 11.34
CA GLU A 207 3.56 12.63 10.13
C GLU A 207 3.58 11.62 8.98
N GLU A 208 3.99 10.39 9.26
CA GLU A 208 3.96 9.30 8.29
C GLU A 208 2.52 8.95 7.90
N ILE A 209 1.59 8.92 8.86
CA ILE A 209 0.17 8.71 8.55
C ILE A 209 -0.38 9.80 7.63
N ARG A 210 0.03 11.08 7.79
CA ARG A 210 -0.37 12.14 6.84
C ARG A 210 0.17 11.90 5.45
N ARG A 211 1.37 11.32 5.32
CA ARG A 211 1.99 11.00 4.03
C ARG A 211 1.34 9.79 3.37
N PHE A 212 1.12 8.72 4.11
CA PHE A 212 0.42 7.53 3.61
C PHE A 212 -1.02 7.81 3.17
N LEU A 213 -1.71 8.67 3.92
CA LEU A 213 -3.10 9.04 3.68
C LEU A 213 -3.23 10.40 2.99
N TRP A 214 -2.18 10.86 2.32
CA TRP A 214 -2.20 12.14 1.63
C TRP A 214 -3.13 12.08 0.41
N CYS A 215 -3.94 13.13 0.26
CA CYS A 215 -4.80 13.36 -0.89
C CYS A 215 -4.74 14.85 -1.27
N PRO A 216 -4.51 15.21 -2.54
CA PRO A 216 -4.54 16.59 -3.00
C PRO A 216 -5.87 17.28 -2.66
N GLY A 217 -5.81 18.53 -2.21
CA GLY A 217 -7.01 19.32 -1.89
C GLY A 217 -7.85 18.80 -0.70
N GLN A 218 -7.39 17.78 0.02
CA GLN A 218 -8.08 17.18 1.17
C GLN A 218 -7.07 16.84 2.29
N PRO A 219 -6.67 17.83 3.11
CA PRO A 219 -5.68 17.60 4.15
C PRO A 219 -6.26 16.78 5.33
N LEU A 220 -5.65 15.62 5.61
CA LEU A 220 -6.07 14.73 6.70
C LEU A 220 -6.06 15.43 8.07
N ARG A 221 -7.19 15.39 8.78
CA ARG A 221 -7.32 15.93 10.14
C ARG A 221 -7.14 14.82 11.19
N ILE A 222 -5.94 14.73 11.77
CA ILE A 222 -5.66 13.80 12.87
C ILE A 222 -6.09 14.43 14.20
N VAL A 223 -7.06 13.84 14.90
CA VAL A 223 -7.61 14.35 16.17
C VAL A 223 -7.66 13.28 17.25
N SER A 224 -7.40 13.65 18.49
CA SER A 224 -7.43 12.72 19.62
C SER A 224 -8.84 12.44 20.16
N ARG A 225 -9.81 13.34 19.91
CA ARG A 225 -11.20 13.19 20.42
C ARG A 225 -12.08 12.47 19.40
N PRO A 226 -12.65 11.29 19.73
CA PRO A 226 -13.52 10.52 18.83
C PRO A 226 -14.68 11.32 18.24
N ALA A 227 -15.44 12.02 19.09
CA ALA A 227 -16.60 12.81 18.66
C ALA A 227 -16.24 13.88 17.61
N ARG A 228 -15.03 14.46 17.69
CA ARG A 228 -14.55 15.44 16.71
C ARG A 228 -14.20 14.78 15.38
N ALA A 229 -13.60 13.58 15.40
CA ALA A 229 -13.31 12.83 14.17
C ALA A 229 -14.61 12.47 13.44
N LEU A 230 -15.58 11.90 14.16
CA LEU A 230 -16.88 11.54 13.60
C LEU A 230 -17.64 12.77 13.08
N GLY A 231 -17.64 13.88 13.83
CA GLY A 231 -18.28 15.11 13.37
C GLY A 231 -17.62 15.74 12.14
N LEU A 232 -16.30 15.59 11.96
CA LEU A 232 -15.62 16.01 10.72
C LEU A 232 -16.05 15.15 9.53
N ALA A 233 -16.13 13.84 9.72
CA ALA A 233 -16.60 12.90 8.71
C ALA A 233 -18.03 13.19 8.27
N GLN A 234 -18.99 13.36 9.19
CA GLN A 234 -20.37 13.68 8.85
C GLN A 234 -20.51 15.00 8.06
N ARG A 235 -19.73 16.03 8.40
CA ARG A 235 -19.79 17.33 7.69
C ARG A 235 -19.23 17.30 6.27
N GLN A 236 -18.40 16.30 5.96
CA GLN A 236 -17.70 16.19 4.67
C GLN A 236 -18.11 14.95 3.89
N ASP A 237 -19.16 14.24 4.34
CA ASP A 237 -19.57 12.93 3.81
C ASP A 237 -18.37 11.98 3.65
N GLY A 238 -17.52 11.95 4.68
CA GLY A 238 -16.22 11.31 4.67
C GLY A 238 -16.11 10.16 5.66
N GLN A 239 -14.90 9.62 5.74
CA GLN A 239 -14.55 8.46 6.54
C GLN A 239 -13.48 8.82 7.59
N VAL A 240 -13.42 8.01 8.64
CA VAL A 240 -12.41 8.16 9.70
C VAL A 240 -11.43 7.00 9.69
N ALA A 241 -10.16 7.29 9.47
CA ALA A 241 -9.08 6.32 9.67
C ALA A 241 -8.81 6.10 11.17
N ILE A 242 -8.75 4.85 11.61
CA ILE A 242 -8.52 4.48 13.02
C ILE A 242 -7.38 3.48 13.14
N TRP A 243 -6.66 3.54 14.25
CA TRP A 243 -5.78 2.47 14.68
C TRP A 243 -6.55 1.54 15.65
N PRO A 244 -6.91 0.30 15.28
CA PRO A 244 -7.86 -0.52 16.04
C PRO A 244 -7.50 -0.69 17.52
N SER A 245 -6.23 -0.98 17.82
CA SER A 245 -5.76 -1.17 19.21
C SER A 245 -5.72 0.12 20.06
N ARG A 246 -6.06 1.27 19.48
CA ARG A 246 -6.02 2.59 20.15
C ARG A 246 -7.36 3.32 20.12
N VAL A 247 -8.43 2.62 19.77
CA VAL A 247 -9.81 3.13 19.84
C VAL A 247 -10.65 2.25 20.75
N SER A 248 -11.64 2.85 21.42
CA SER A 248 -12.52 2.12 22.32
C SER A 248 -13.68 1.46 21.55
N PRO A 249 -14.28 0.38 22.07
CA PRO A 249 -15.52 -0.17 21.54
C PRO A 249 -16.65 0.88 21.43
N ALA A 250 -16.70 1.83 22.37
CA ALA A 250 -17.64 2.94 22.33
C ALA A 250 -17.47 3.86 21.11
N LEU A 251 -16.24 4.03 20.60
CA LEU A 251 -16.00 4.76 19.35
C LEU A 251 -16.58 4.00 18.16
N LEU A 252 -16.38 2.68 18.12
CA LEU A 252 -16.88 1.83 17.05
C LEU A 252 -18.42 1.86 16.99
N ALA A 253 -19.06 1.71 18.16
CA ALA A 253 -20.51 1.83 18.29
C ALA A 253 -21.01 3.22 17.85
N ALA A 254 -20.40 4.30 18.36
CA ALA A 254 -20.79 5.66 18.00
C ALA A 254 -20.58 6.00 16.51
N ALA A 255 -19.62 5.36 15.84
CA ALA A 255 -19.44 5.51 14.40
C ALA A 255 -20.57 4.82 13.63
N ALA A 256 -20.93 3.59 14.04
CA ALA A 256 -22.04 2.84 13.47
C ALA A 256 -23.38 3.58 13.64
N ASP A 257 -23.68 4.06 14.85
CA ASP A 257 -24.90 4.83 15.16
C ASP A 257 -25.03 6.09 14.30
N LYS A 258 -23.89 6.68 13.90
CA LYS A 258 -23.82 7.91 13.11
C LYS A 258 -23.70 7.66 11.61
N GLY A 259 -23.66 6.40 11.17
CA GLY A 259 -23.44 6.04 9.77
C GLY A 259 -22.07 6.49 9.23
N VAL A 260 -21.07 6.67 10.09
CA VAL A 260 -19.73 7.13 9.68
C VAL A 260 -18.86 5.91 9.38
N PRO A 261 -18.40 5.72 8.12
CA PRO A 261 -17.52 4.61 7.79
C PRO A 261 -16.15 4.75 8.47
N LEU A 262 -15.65 3.64 9.02
CA LEU A 262 -14.33 3.55 9.62
C LEU A 262 -13.37 2.81 8.69
N VAL A 263 -12.17 3.36 8.53
CA VAL A 263 -11.07 2.73 7.81
C VAL A 263 -10.02 2.29 8.82
N ARG A 264 -9.67 1.02 8.88
CA ARG A 264 -8.72 0.47 9.84
C ARG A 264 -7.31 0.55 9.26
N VAL A 265 -6.41 1.15 10.01
CA VAL A 265 -5.00 1.29 9.67
C VAL A 265 -4.18 0.49 10.66
N GLU A 266 -3.26 -0.32 10.14
CA GLU A 266 -2.32 -1.10 10.94
C GLU A 266 -0.93 -1.08 10.29
N ASP A 267 0.09 -1.51 11.03
CA ASP A 267 1.44 -1.65 10.46
C ASP A 267 1.41 -2.69 9.32
N GLY A 268 2.17 -2.44 8.24
CA GLY A 268 2.29 -3.39 7.13
C GLY A 268 3.20 -4.57 7.44
N PHE A 269 3.19 -5.58 6.58
CA PHE A 269 3.90 -6.84 6.81
C PHE A 269 5.42 -6.73 6.68
N VAL A 270 5.91 -5.80 5.85
CA VAL A 270 7.33 -5.44 5.75
C VAL A 270 7.48 -4.03 6.31
N ARG A 271 7.76 -3.94 7.62
CA ARG A 271 7.58 -2.69 8.37
C ARG A 271 8.81 -1.77 8.38
N SER A 272 9.99 -2.29 8.72
CA SER A 272 11.24 -1.54 8.90
C SER A 272 12.40 -2.47 9.29
N VAL A 273 13.66 -2.04 9.12
CA VAL A 273 14.81 -2.67 9.81
C VAL A 273 14.69 -2.35 11.31
N GLY A 274 14.47 -3.38 12.14
CA GLY A 274 14.33 -3.27 13.59
C GLY A 274 12.88 -3.18 14.10
N LEU A 275 12.70 -3.52 15.38
CA LEU A 275 11.40 -3.63 16.05
C LEU A 275 10.64 -2.29 16.12
N GLY A 276 9.32 -2.33 15.94
CA GLY A 276 8.44 -1.17 16.14
C GLY A 276 8.45 -0.60 17.57
N SER A 277 8.94 -1.38 18.55
CA SER A 277 9.20 -0.93 19.92
C SER A 277 10.34 0.10 20.02
N ASN A 278 11.21 0.21 19.01
CA ASN A 278 12.30 1.18 18.94
C ASN A 278 11.92 2.53 18.30
N LEU A 279 10.63 2.85 18.20
CA LEU A 279 10.11 4.12 17.64
C LEU A 279 10.51 4.40 16.19
N VAL A 280 10.83 3.38 15.41
CA VAL A 280 10.98 3.53 13.95
C VAL A 280 9.58 3.80 13.38
N PRO A 281 9.35 4.97 12.74
CA PRO A 281 8.11 5.23 12.03
C PRO A 281 7.79 4.11 11.04
N PRO A 282 6.51 3.78 10.82
CA PRO A 282 6.17 2.72 9.88
C PRO A 282 6.59 3.13 8.47
N SER A 283 7.39 2.30 7.79
CA SER A 283 7.65 2.42 6.34
C SER A 283 6.61 1.66 5.51
N SER A 284 5.71 0.92 6.18
CA SER A 284 4.57 0.26 5.56
C SER A 284 3.35 0.29 6.47
N ILE A 285 2.18 0.51 5.89
CA ILE A 285 0.88 0.36 6.56
C ILE A 285 -0.09 -0.43 5.68
N VAL A 286 -1.13 -0.97 6.29
CA VAL A 286 -2.34 -1.43 5.59
C VAL A 286 -3.47 -0.44 5.85
N VAL A 287 -4.38 -0.31 4.90
CA VAL A 287 -5.54 0.59 4.97
C VAL A 287 -6.76 -0.18 4.50
N ASP A 288 -7.58 -0.62 5.46
CA ASP A 288 -8.67 -1.58 5.23
C ASP A 288 -10.04 -0.97 5.54
N ARG A 289 -10.91 -0.96 4.53
CA ARG A 289 -12.23 -0.31 4.58
C ARG A 289 -13.33 -1.27 5.04
N GLN A 290 -13.13 -2.58 4.92
CA GLN A 290 -14.12 -3.58 5.30
C GLN A 290 -13.91 -4.06 6.75
N GLY A 291 -12.68 -4.44 7.07
CA GLY A 291 -12.32 -5.09 8.31
C GLY A 291 -10.85 -4.91 8.60
N ILE A 292 -10.19 -5.96 9.08
CA ILE A 292 -8.73 -5.96 9.23
C ILE A 292 -8.22 -7.39 9.06
N HIS A 293 -7.08 -7.55 8.39
CA HIS A 293 -6.55 -8.86 7.97
C HIS A 293 -6.44 -9.92 9.09
N PHE A 294 -6.20 -9.54 10.34
CA PHE A 294 -6.03 -10.48 11.44
C PHE A 294 -7.34 -10.91 12.11
N ASP A 295 -8.48 -10.30 11.77
CA ASP A 295 -9.78 -10.59 12.36
C ASP A 295 -10.64 -11.41 11.39
N PRO A 296 -10.77 -12.74 11.60
CA PRO A 296 -11.57 -13.60 10.74
C PRO A 296 -13.07 -13.53 11.04
N SER A 297 -13.55 -12.71 11.98
CA SER A 297 -14.98 -12.60 12.29
C SER A 297 -15.80 -11.91 11.19
N GLY A 298 -15.15 -11.09 10.36
CA GLY A 298 -15.78 -10.39 9.24
C GLY A 298 -14.86 -10.26 8.02
N PRO A 299 -15.39 -9.80 6.87
CA PRO A 299 -14.60 -9.62 5.66
C PRO A 299 -13.51 -8.55 5.83
N SER A 300 -12.41 -8.70 5.11
CA SER A 300 -11.37 -7.67 4.98
C SER A 300 -11.07 -7.34 3.52
N ASP A 301 -10.48 -6.17 3.27
CA ASP A 301 -10.01 -5.82 1.93
C ASP A 301 -8.94 -6.82 1.45
N LEU A 302 -8.12 -7.37 2.35
CA LEU A 302 -7.15 -8.42 1.98
C LEU A 302 -7.84 -9.71 1.53
N GLU A 303 -8.86 -10.17 2.25
CA GLU A 303 -9.64 -11.34 1.82
C GLU A 303 -10.30 -11.10 0.45
N THR A 304 -10.79 -9.88 0.20
CA THR A 304 -11.35 -9.49 -1.09
C THR A 304 -10.30 -9.56 -2.19
N VAL A 305 -9.11 -9.00 -1.96
CA VAL A 305 -7.98 -9.06 -2.90
C VAL A 305 -7.64 -10.51 -3.22
N LEU A 306 -7.46 -11.36 -2.20
CA LEU A 306 -7.06 -12.76 -2.37
C LEU A 306 -8.15 -13.60 -3.06
N ALA A 307 -9.43 -13.37 -2.73
CA ALA A 307 -10.53 -14.11 -3.32
C ALA A 307 -10.79 -13.72 -4.78
N SER A 308 -10.80 -12.42 -5.10
CA SER A 308 -11.35 -11.91 -6.36
C SER A 308 -10.33 -11.50 -7.41
N THR A 309 -9.05 -11.29 -7.04
CA THR A 309 -8.05 -10.79 -7.98
C THR A 309 -7.68 -11.85 -9.01
N ARG A 310 -7.71 -11.48 -10.29
CA ARG A 310 -7.03 -12.23 -11.35
C ARG A 310 -5.54 -11.87 -11.31
N PHE A 311 -4.70 -12.76 -10.78
CA PHE A 311 -3.27 -12.56 -10.75
C PHE A 311 -2.66 -12.85 -12.13
N ALA A 312 -2.38 -11.78 -12.87
CA ALA A 312 -1.75 -11.91 -14.18
C ALA A 312 -0.29 -12.42 -14.05
N PRO A 313 0.26 -13.09 -15.09
CA PRO A 313 1.59 -13.70 -15.00
C PRO A 313 2.72 -12.73 -14.61
N ASP A 314 2.66 -11.48 -15.05
CA ASP A 314 3.60 -10.41 -14.71
C ASP A 314 3.56 -10.04 -13.22
N LEU A 315 2.36 -9.98 -12.63
CA LEU A 315 2.20 -9.76 -11.20
C LEU A 315 2.72 -10.95 -10.37
N ILE A 316 2.52 -12.18 -10.85
CA ILE A 316 3.04 -13.38 -10.20
C ILE A 316 4.58 -13.39 -10.25
N GLU A 317 5.17 -13.07 -11.41
CA GLU A 317 6.63 -12.95 -11.54
C GLU A 317 7.21 -11.88 -10.61
N ARG A 318 6.57 -10.71 -10.57
CA ARG A 318 6.95 -9.62 -9.67
C ARG A 318 6.90 -10.06 -8.20
N ALA A 319 5.85 -10.77 -7.80
CA ALA A 319 5.71 -11.31 -6.45
C ALA A 319 6.79 -12.34 -6.11
N ARG A 320 7.13 -13.21 -7.06
CA ARG A 320 8.21 -14.19 -6.88
C ARG A 320 9.57 -13.52 -6.67
N ALA A 321 9.94 -12.58 -7.55
CA ALA A 321 11.19 -11.83 -7.43
C ALA A 321 11.26 -11.05 -6.10
N LEU A 322 10.14 -10.43 -5.68
CA LEU A 322 10.06 -9.75 -4.39
C LEU A 322 10.26 -10.72 -3.21
N ARG A 323 9.59 -11.88 -3.24
CA ARG A 323 9.73 -12.94 -2.22
C ARG A 323 11.18 -13.41 -2.12
N GLU A 324 11.80 -13.74 -3.25
CA GLU A 324 13.18 -14.22 -3.31
C GLU A 324 14.17 -13.18 -2.78
N THR A 325 13.96 -11.90 -3.12
CA THR A 325 14.77 -10.79 -2.59
C THR A 325 14.62 -10.67 -1.07
N ILE A 326 13.40 -10.74 -0.53
CA ILE A 326 13.14 -10.67 0.91
C ILE A 326 13.81 -11.83 1.66
N VAL A 327 13.68 -13.06 1.12
CA VAL A 327 14.26 -14.26 1.72
C VAL A 327 15.79 -14.21 1.68
N ALA A 328 16.38 -13.89 0.52
CA ALA A 328 17.83 -13.80 0.35
C ALA A 328 18.45 -12.70 1.23
N ALA A 329 17.76 -11.58 1.43
CA ALA A 329 18.21 -10.50 2.31
C ALA A 329 18.02 -10.82 3.80
N GLY A 330 17.44 -11.97 4.17
CA GLY A 330 17.17 -12.33 5.56
C GLY A 330 16.20 -11.38 6.26
N ILE A 331 15.36 -10.66 5.52
CA ILE A 331 14.43 -9.67 6.06
C ILE A 331 13.33 -10.41 6.85
N SER A 332 13.13 -9.97 8.09
CA SER A 332 12.09 -10.47 8.99
C SER A 332 11.68 -9.39 9.99
N LYS A 333 10.44 -9.47 10.51
CA LYS A 333 9.88 -8.49 11.46
C LYS A 333 10.71 -8.30 12.73
N TYR A 334 11.48 -9.32 13.13
CA TYR A 334 12.28 -9.33 14.37
C TYR A 334 13.80 -9.21 14.13
N SER A 335 14.25 -8.63 13.00
CA SER A 335 15.68 -8.48 12.74
C SER A 335 16.35 -7.45 13.69
N THR A 336 16.80 -7.90 14.86
CA THR A 336 17.85 -7.23 15.62
C THR A 336 19.19 -7.69 15.05
N GLY A 337 20.09 -6.74 14.76
CA GLY A 337 21.27 -6.94 13.93
C GLY A 337 22.24 -8.05 14.35
N ALA A 338 23.14 -8.33 13.39
CA ALA A 338 24.10 -9.43 13.29
C ALA A 338 23.49 -10.80 12.95
N ALA A 339 23.97 -11.34 11.83
CA ALA A 339 23.77 -12.71 11.36
C ALA A 339 24.29 -13.70 12.42
N SER A 340 23.48 -13.93 13.44
CA SER A 340 23.63 -15.06 14.34
C SER A 340 23.05 -16.25 13.61
N SER A 341 23.88 -17.26 13.38
CA SER A 341 23.45 -18.53 12.83
C SER A 341 22.38 -19.15 13.73
N ALA A 342 21.45 -19.89 13.12
CA ALA A 342 20.55 -20.72 13.91
C ALA A 342 21.37 -21.73 14.74
N PRO A 343 20.86 -22.13 15.92
CA PRO A 343 21.45 -23.24 16.67
C PRO A 343 21.61 -24.49 15.78
N PRO A 344 22.60 -25.36 16.02
CA PRO A 344 22.72 -26.59 15.25
C PRO A 344 21.48 -27.48 15.46
N ARG A 345 20.96 -28.02 14.36
CA ARG A 345 19.88 -29.03 14.33
C ARG A 345 20.45 -30.44 14.37
N GLN A 346 19.74 -31.37 14.99
CA GLN A 346 20.11 -32.78 14.92
C GLN A 346 19.76 -33.35 13.53
N PRO A 347 20.69 -34.02 12.82
CA PRO A 347 20.37 -34.67 11.55
C PRO A 347 19.32 -35.76 11.71
N GLY A 348 18.45 -35.94 10.71
CA GLY A 348 17.53 -37.07 10.63
C GLY A 348 16.24 -36.97 11.46
N ARG A 349 16.10 -35.98 12.36
CA ARG A 349 14.85 -35.71 13.08
C ARG A 349 14.14 -34.49 12.48
N ARG A 350 12.81 -34.58 12.35
CA ARG A 350 11.95 -33.47 11.93
C ARG A 350 12.03 -32.36 12.96
N LEU A 351 12.31 -31.13 12.51
CA LEU A 351 12.43 -29.96 13.37
C LEU A 351 11.23 -29.02 13.20
N VAL A 352 10.50 -28.80 14.30
CA VAL A 352 9.31 -27.96 14.38
C VAL A 352 9.60 -26.72 15.23
N LEU A 353 9.25 -25.54 14.71
CA LEU A 353 9.30 -24.29 15.44
C LEU A 353 7.91 -23.87 15.97
N VAL A 354 7.86 -23.44 17.23
CA VAL A 354 6.68 -22.83 17.86
C VAL A 354 7.03 -21.42 18.31
N PRO A 355 6.74 -20.38 17.51
CA PRO A 355 6.88 -19.00 17.93
C PRO A 355 5.76 -18.62 18.89
N ALA A 356 6.14 -18.18 20.09
CA ALA A 356 5.22 -17.61 21.06
C ALA A 356 4.68 -16.27 20.56
N GLN A 357 3.48 -15.93 21.02
CA GLN A 357 2.83 -14.66 20.73
C GLN A 357 2.50 -13.93 22.03
N VAL A 358 2.22 -12.64 21.91
CA VAL A 358 1.66 -11.85 23.00
C VAL A 358 0.18 -12.23 23.14
N GLU A 359 -0.22 -12.74 24.31
CA GLU A 359 -1.55 -13.35 24.49
C GLU A 359 -2.70 -12.32 24.43
N ASP A 360 -2.41 -11.05 24.68
CA ASP A 360 -3.35 -9.94 24.57
C ASP A 360 -3.21 -9.16 23.26
N ASP A 361 -2.52 -9.71 22.26
CA ASP A 361 -2.47 -9.14 20.92
C ASP A 361 -3.81 -9.28 20.21
N MET A 362 -4.21 -8.26 19.44
CA MET A 362 -5.49 -8.25 18.72
C MET A 362 -5.61 -9.43 17.74
N SER A 363 -4.52 -9.85 17.11
CA SER A 363 -4.51 -11.02 16.22
C SER A 363 -4.73 -12.33 16.96
N VAL A 364 -4.32 -12.42 18.23
CA VAL A 364 -4.57 -13.58 19.09
C VAL A 364 -6.02 -13.59 19.58
N LEU A 365 -6.51 -12.44 20.05
CA LEU A 365 -7.86 -12.32 20.58
C LEU A 365 -8.93 -12.53 19.49
N ALA A 366 -8.71 -11.99 18.28
CA ALA A 366 -9.67 -12.11 17.18
C ALA A 366 -9.48 -13.42 16.39
N GLY A 367 -8.24 -13.78 16.07
CA GLY A 367 -7.94 -14.91 15.19
C GLY A 367 -7.59 -16.22 15.90
N GLY A 368 -7.44 -16.23 17.23
CA GLY A 368 -7.02 -17.42 17.99
C GLY A 368 -8.10 -18.49 18.18
N GLY A 369 -9.36 -18.21 17.83
CA GLY A 369 -10.46 -19.18 17.98
C GLY A 369 -10.69 -19.59 19.44
N GLY A 370 -10.49 -18.66 20.39
CA GLY A 370 -10.59 -18.92 21.83
C GLY A 370 -9.33 -19.52 22.47
N LEU A 371 -8.34 -19.96 21.67
CA LEU A 371 -7.02 -20.33 22.16
C LEU A 371 -6.14 -19.08 22.22
N HIS A 372 -5.72 -18.67 23.42
CA HIS A 372 -4.80 -17.54 23.59
C HIS A 372 -3.47 -17.91 24.24
N SER A 373 -3.39 -19.06 24.93
CA SER A 373 -2.22 -19.40 25.75
C SER A 373 -1.09 -20.03 24.95
N ASN A 374 0.14 -19.52 25.12
CA ASN A 374 1.33 -20.11 24.51
C ASN A 374 1.62 -21.53 25.03
N LEU A 375 1.35 -21.78 26.31
CA LEU A 375 1.55 -23.09 26.91
C LEU A 375 0.58 -24.13 26.33
N GLU A 376 -0.69 -23.75 26.17
CA GLU A 376 -1.69 -24.62 25.55
C GLU A 376 -1.39 -24.88 24.07
N LEU A 377 -0.94 -23.86 23.33
CA LEU A 377 -0.42 -24.04 21.98
C LEU A 377 0.69 -25.09 21.97
N LEU A 378 1.68 -24.96 22.86
CA LEU A 378 2.80 -25.89 22.93
C LEU A 378 2.38 -27.32 23.26
N ARG A 379 1.41 -27.51 24.16
CA ARG A 379 0.81 -28.83 24.45
C ARG A 379 0.19 -29.46 23.20
N ARG A 380 -0.61 -28.68 22.45
CA ARG A 380 -1.22 -29.16 21.20
C ARG A 380 -0.18 -29.51 20.15
N VAL A 381 0.90 -28.72 20.03
CA VAL A 381 1.98 -29.03 19.09
C VAL A 381 2.67 -30.33 19.47
N ARG A 382 3.05 -30.52 20.74
CA ARG A 382 3.68 -31.78 21.19
C ARG A 382 2.77 -32.99 20.95
N ALA A 383 1.46 -32.85 21.15
CA ALA A 383 0.51 -33.93 20.88
C ALA A 383 0.42 -34.29 19.37
N LEU A 384 0.56 -33.30 18.48
CA LEU A 384 0.52 -33.50 17.03
C LEU A 384 1.85 -33.96 16.43
N GLU A 385 2.96 -33.62 17.08
CA GLU A 385 4.32 -33.89 16.62
C GLU A 385 5.11 -34.61 17.74
N PRO A 386 4.71 -35.82 18.16
CA PRO A 386 5.27 -36.50 19.34
C PRO A 386 6.78 -36.78 19.17
N ASP A 387 7.19 -37.20 17.97
CA ASP A 387 8.57 -37.61 17.68
C ASP A 387 9.45 -36.47 17.15
N ALA A 388 8.88 -35.31 16.82
CA ALA A 388 9.64 -34.18 16.29
C ALA A 388 10.49 -33.50 17.37
N GLU A 389 11.63 -32.93 16.97
CA GLU A 389 12.36 -31.96 17.78
C GLU A 389 11.56 -30.65 17.74
N ILE A 390 11.18 -30.13 18.91
CA ILE A 390 10.38 -28.91 19.03
C ILE A 390 11.25 -27.81 19.61
N TRP A 391 11.40 -26.73 18.86
CA TRP A 391 12.01 -25.50 19.33
C TRP A 391 10.93 -24.48 19.65
N PHE A 392 10.94 -23.97 20.88
CA PHE A 392 10.07 -22.88 21.31
C PHE A 392 10.81 -21.55 21.20
N ARG A 393 10.22 -20.56 20.51
CA ARG A 393 10.77 -19.21 20.39
C ARG A 393 9.90 -18.24 21.19
N PRO A 394 10.34 -17.79 22.39
CA PRO A 394 9.63 -16.75 23.14
C PRO A 394 9.48 -15.46 22.31
N HIS A 395 8.36 -14.75 22.51
CA HIS A 395 8.17 -13.44 21.90
C HIS A 395 9.06 -12.41 22.62
N PRO A 396 9.83 -11.56 21.93
CA PRO A 396 10.79 -10.66 22.57
C PRO A 396 10.16 -9.72 23.61
N ASP A 397 8.98 -9.16 23.33
CA ASP A 397 8.29 -8.30 24.30
C ASP A 397 7.75 -9.07 25.53
N VAL A 398 7.51 -10.37 25.40
CA VAL A 398 7.07 -11.22 26.52
C VAL A 398 8.28 -11.63 27.36
N ASP A 399 9.36 -12.06 26.70
CA ASP A 399 10.62 -12.46 27.34
C ASP A 399 11.27 -11.28 28.09
N ALA A 400 11.13 -10.05 27.57
CA ALA A 400 11.53 -8.81 28.24
C ALA A 400 10.58 -8.37 29.38
N GLY A 401 9.50 -9.11 29.65
CA GLY A 401 8.52 -8.80 30.69
C GLY A 401 7.60 -7.61 30.40
N HIS A 402 7.52 -7.15 29.14
CA HIS A 402 6.71 -5.99 28.75
C HIS A 402 5.25 -6.35 28.43
N ARG A 403 4.97 -7.61 28.11
CA ARG A 403 3.64 -8.08 27.67
C ARG A 403 3.29 -9.46 28.24
N LYS A 404 1.99 -9.77 28.23
CA LYS A 404 1.45 -11.05 28.70
C LYS A 404 1.82 -12.19 27.74
N GLY A 405 2.10 -13.36 28.32
CA GLY A 405 2.31 -14.61 27.56
C GLY A 405 3.53 -15.42 27.96
N ALA A 406 4.20 -15.07 29.06
CA ALA A 406 5.36 -15.79 29.54
C ALA A 406 4.94 -17.20 29.98
N VAL A 407 5.71 -18.19 29.57
CA VAL A 407 5.57 -19.57 30.03
C VAL A 407 6.85 -19.91 30.78
N PRO A 408 6.78 -20.46 32.00
CA PRO A 408 7.97 -20.85 32.75
C PRO A 408 8.83 -21.86 31.96
N ASP A 409 10.14 -21.67 31.92
CA ASP A 409 11.07 -22.51 31.15
C ASP A 409 10.94 -24.00 31.50
N GLY A 410 10.71 -24.31 32.78
CA GLY A 410 10.49 -25.69 33.22
C GLY A 410 9.26 -26.35 32.58
N GLU A 411 8.17 -25.60 32.38
CA GLU A 411 6.97 -26.10 31.69
C GLU A 411 7.19 -26.19 30.18
N VAL A 412 7.94 -25.25 29.60
CA VAL A 412 8.32 -25.31 28.19
C VAL A 412 9.17 -26.54 27.90
N LEU A 413 10.19 -26.82 28.71
CA LEU A 413 11.11 -27.94 28.51
C LEU A 413 10.49 -29.32 28.76
N GLN A 414 9.30 -29.39 29.38
CA GLN A 414 8.50 -30.62 29.43
C GLN A 414 7.83 -30.93 28.08
N LEU A 415 7.66 -29.92 27.22
CA LEU A 415 6.90 -30.02 25.97
C LEU A 415 7.76 -29.75 24.73
N ALA A 416 8.86 -29.01 24.87
CA ALA A 416 9.79 -28.64 23.82
C ALA A 416 11.21 -29.13 24.15
N ASP A 417 11.97 -29.48 23.12
CA ASP A 417 13.35 -29.94 23.26
C ASP A 417 14.33 -28.79 23.48
N ARG A 418 13.95 -27.55 23.11
CA ARG A 418 14.81 -26.35 23.23
C ARG A 418 14.01 -25.06 23.32
N ILE A 419 14.51 -24.10 24.12
CA ILE A 419 14.07 -22.70 24.08
C ILE A 419 15.11 -21.89 23.31
N VAL A 420 14.70 -21.24 22.22
CA VAL A 420 15.59 -20.47 21.34
C VAL A 420 15.34 -18.98 21.57
N ARG A 421 16.10 -18.32 22.46
CA ARG A 421 15.97 -16.86 22.71
C ARG A 421 16.85 -16.01 21.82
N GLU A 422 18.02 -16.51 21.49
CA GLU A 422 19.03 -15.80 20.73
C GLU A 422 18.81 -15.91 19.24
N GLY A 423 19.36 -14.95 18.52
CA GLY A 423 19.41 -14.89 17.07
C GLY A 423 18.15 -14.49 16.32
N GLY A 424 18.34 -14.28 15.02
CA GLY A 424 17.32 -13.77 14.11
C GLY A 424 16.30 -14.84 13.71
N MET A 425 15.06 -14.39 13.47
CA MET A 425 13.98 -15.28 13.01
C MET A 425 14.25 -15.87 11.62
N ALA A 426 14.87 -15.10 10.70
CA ALA A 426 15.15 -15.58 9.35
C ALA A 426 16.07 -16.82 9.32
N PRO A 427 17.28 -16.81 9.92
CA PRO A 427 18.12 -18.01 10.02
C PRO A 427 17.43 -19.20 10.69
N LEU A 428 16.57 -18.93 11.68
CA LEU A 428 15.80 -19.96 12.36
C LEU A 428 14.80 -20.65 11.41
N LEU A 429 14.09 -19.85 10.61
CA LEU A 429 13.17 -20.36 9.58
C LEU A 429 13.89 -21.07 8.43
N ASP A 430 15.18 -20.82 8.22
CA ASP A 430 15.97 -21.46 7.18
C ASP A 430 16.37 -22.91 7.53
N VAL A 431 16.36 -23.27 8.81
CA VAL A 431 16.78 -24.61 9.28
C VAL A 431 15.65 -25.53 9.73
N VAL A 432 14.45 -24.99 10.00
CA VAL A 432 13.29 -25.76 10.46
C VAL A 432 12.59 -26.44 9.29
N ASP A 433 11.91 -27.55 9.56
CA ASP A 433 11.12 -28.26 8.54
C ASP A 433 9.65 -27.79 8.56
N ALA A 434 9.14 -27.38 9.72
CA ALA A 434 7.78 -26.87 9.88
C ALA A 434 7.64 -25.82 10.99
N VAL A 435 6.57 -25.04 10.93
CA VAL A 435 6.19 -24.05 11.94
C VAL A 435 4.74 -24.25 12.36
N HIS A 436 4.49 -24.30 13.67
CA HIS A 436 3.14 -24.28 14.21
C HIS A 436 2.86 -22.91 14.83
N VAL A 437 1.81 -22.25 14.36
CA VAL A 437 1.44 -20.89 14.76
C VAL A 437 0.02 -20.87 15.28
N LEU A 438 -0.27 -19.94 16.20
CA LEU A 438 -1.65 -19.56 16.46
C LEU A 438 -2.12 -18.60 15.36
N THR A 439 -1.57 -17.38 15.33
CA THR A 439 -1.87 -16.37 14.30
C THR A 439 -0.66 -15.55 13.84
N SER A 440 0.55 -15.91 14.27
CA SER A 440 1.77 -15.12 14.08
C SER A 440 2.08 -14.85 12.60
N LEU A 441 2.61 -13.66 12.30
CA LEU A 441 3.18 -13.35 10.97
C LEU A 441 4.30 -14.34 10.58
N THR A 442 4.97 -14.95 11.56
CA THR A 442 6.03 -15.94 11.33
C THR A 442 5.56 -17.11 10.47
N GLY A 443 4.28 -17.49 10.51
CA GLY A 443 3.76 -18.52 9.61
C GLY A 443 3.82 -18.08 8.14
N PHE A 444 3.47 -16.83 7.82
CA PHE A 444 3.63 -16.30 6.47
C PHE A 444 5.11 -16.21 6.06
N GLU A 445 6.01 -15.79 6.98
CA GLU A 445 7.46 -15.77 6.72
C GLU A 445 8.03 -17.17 6.44
N ALA A 446 7.47 -18.19 7.07
CA ALA A 446 7.81 -19.60 6.87
C ALA A 446 7.28 -20.11 5.52
N LEU A 447 6.06 -19.75 5.12
CA LEU A 447 5.52 -20.03 3.79
C LEU A 447 6.42 -19.44 2.69
N MET A 448 6.86 -18.19 2.82
CA MET A 448 7.78 -17.56 1.85
C MET A 448 9.11 -18.32 1.68
N ARG A 449 9.50 -19.13 2.67
CA ARG A 449 10.71 -19.98 2.66
C ARG A 449 10.41 -21.44 2.30
N GLY A 450 9.20 -21.75 1.87
CA GLY A 450 8.78 -23.11 1.52
C GLY A 450 8.68 -24.06 2.70
N ARG A 451 8.48 -23.56 3.93
CA ARG A 451 8.30 -24.39 5.13
C ARG A 451 6.85 -24.81 5.30
N ALA A 452 6.63 -26.01 5.85
CA ALA A 452 5.28 -26.45 6.19
C ALA A 452 4.74 -25.61 7.36
N VAL A 453 3.48 -25.19 7.27
CA VAL A 453 2.85 -24.34 8.28
C VAL A 453 1.53 -24.94 8.74
N THR A 454 1.40 -25.11 10.05
CA THR A 454 0.16 -25.54 10.72
C THR A 454 -0.42 -24.39 11.53
N CYS A 455 -1.66 -24.00 11.22
CA CYS A 455 -2.36 -22.90 11.88
C CYS A 455 -3.34 -23.44 12.93
N HIS A 456 -3.12 -23.14 14.21
CA HIS A 456 -4.04 -23.47 15.31
C HIS A 456 -5.15 -22.44 15.48
N GLY A 457 -4.92 -21.21 15.03
CA GLY A 457 -5.94 -20.19 14.83
C GLY A 457 -6.20 -19.97 13.34
N THR A 458 -6.75 -18.81 13.03
CA THR A 458 -7.15 -18.43 11.66
C THR A 458 -6.47 -17.11 11.25
N PRO A 459 -5.13 -17.09 11.07
CA PRO A 459 -4.42 -15.93 10.54
C PRO A 459 -4.85 -15.60 9.10
N PHE A 460 -4.47 -14.44 8.58
CA PHE A 460 -4.89 -13.97 7.25
C PHE A 460 -4.53 -14.92 6.08
N TYR A 461 -3.48 -15.74 6.25
CA TYR A 461 -2.98 -16.68 5.24
C TYR A 461 -3.54 -18.11 5.41
N ALA A 462 -4.37 -18.37 6.43
CA ALA A 462 -5.12 -19.62 6.57
C ALA A 462 -6.37 -19.63 5.67
N GLY A 463 -6.71 -20.80 5.12
CA GLY A 463 -7.89 -21.01 4.26
C GLY A 463 -7.64 -20.88 2.75
N TRP A 464 -6.39 -20.75 2.31
CA TRP A 464 -6.03 -20.55 0.89
C TRP A 464 -5.30 -21.74 0.26
N GLY A 465 -5.29 -22.90 0.93
CA GLY A 465 -4.66 -24.13 0.43
C GLY A 465 -3.14 -24.23 0.61
N LEU A 466 -2.52 -23.29 1.34
CA LEU A 466 -1.07 -23.24 1.59
C LEU A 466 -0.66 -23.69 2.99
N THR A 467 -1.62 -23.92 3.89
CA THR A 467 -1.41 -24.27 5.29
C THR A 467 -2.23 -25.49 5.69
N ARG A 468 -1.80 -26.18 6.75
CA ARG A 468 -2.67 -27.12 7.48
C ARG A 468 -3.47 -26.32 8.50
N ASP A 469 -4.74 -26.09 8.24
CA ASP A 469 -5.59 -25.28 9.12
C ASP A 469 -6.33 -26.17 10.13
N LEU A 470 -6.09 -25.92 11.41
CA LEU A 470 -6.80 -26.57 12.53
C LEU A 470 -7.84 -25.63 13.17
N GLY A 471 -7.62 -24.31 13.05
CA GLY A 471 -8.62 -23.30 13.41
C GLY A 471 -9.78 -23.30 12.41
N THR A 472 -10.95 -22.85 12.86
CA THR A 472 -12.12 -22.73 11.99
C THR A 472 -11.89 -21.64 10.94
N VAL A 473 -11.76 -22.05 9.69
CA VAL A 473 -11.62 -21.15 8.55
C VAL A 473 -13.01 -20.71 8.08
N PRO A 474 -13.27 -19.40 7.86
CA PRO A 474 -14.53 -18.93 7.31
C PRO A 474 -14.76 -19.41 5.89
N ASP A 475 -15.99 -19.77 5.53
CA ASP A 475 -16.38 -20.28 4.19
C ASP A 475 -16.00 -19.35 3.03
N ARG A 476 -15.87 -18.04 3.30
CA ARG A 476 -15.41 -17.06 2.30
C ARG A 476 -13.94 -17.21 1.90
N ARG A 477 -13.16 -18.02 2.62
CA ARG A 477 -11.79 -18.43 2.27
C ARG A 477 -11.84 -19.90 1.81
N GLY A 478 -11.82 -20.10 0.50
CA GLY A 478 -11.82 -21.44 -0.09
C GLY A 478 -11.14 -21.53 -1.45
N ARG A 479 -10.62 -20.42 -1.97
CA ARG A 479 -9.83 -20.40 -3.20
C ARG A 479 -8.44 -20.96 -2.90
N ALA A 480 -8.01 -21.95 -3.67
CA ALA A 480 -6.63 -22.38 -3.66
C ALA A 480 -5.75 -21.32 -4.34
N LEU A 481 -4.74 -20.83 -3.62
CA LEU A 481 -3.75 -19.89 -4.13
C LEU A 481 -2.39 -20.57 -4.22
N THR A 482 -1.61 -20.17 -5.20
CA THR A 482 -0.16 -20.38 -5.18
C THR A 482 0.50 -19.45 -4.16
N LEU A 483 1.70 -19.79 -3.71
CA LEU A 483 2.46 -18.94 -2.78
C LEU A 483 2.70 -17.53 -3.35
N ASP A 484 3.00 -17.43 -4.64
CA ASP A 484 3.28 -16.15 -5.30
C ASP A 484 2.01 -15.30 -5.46
N GLU A 485 0.83 -15.90 -5.64
CA GLU A 485 -0.46 -15.18 -5.59
C GLU A 485 -0.74 -14.64 -4.18
N LEU A 486 -0.50 -15.44 -3.13
CA LEU A 486 -0.62 -14.96 -1.75
C LEU A 486 0.35 -13.80 -1.49
N VAL A 487 1.61 -13.91 -1.93
CA VAL A 487 2.61 -12.84 -1.81
C VAL A 487 2.17 -11.58 -2.57
N ALA A 488 1.64 -11.70 -3.79
CA ALA A 488 1.15 -10.56 -4.56
C ALA A 488 0.03 -9.81 -3.80
N GLY A 489 -0.95 -10.53 -3.28
CA GLY A 489 -2.04 -9.92 -2.50
C GLY A 489 -1.52 -9.25 -1.22
N VAL A 490 -0.68 -9.95 -0.47
CA VAL A 490 -0.23 -9.55 0.88
C VAL A 490 0.83 -8.45 0.84
N LEU A 491 1.75 -8.45 -0.13
CA LEU A 491 2.90 -7.54 -0.16
C LEU A 491 2.86 -6.48 -1.28
N ILE A 492 2.04 -6.64 -2.31
CA ILE A 492 1.99 -5.69 -3.43
C ILE A 492 0.67 -4.91 -3.44
N LEU A 493 -0.46 -5.62 -3.38
CA LEU A 493 -1.77 -5.00 -3.65
C LEU A 493 -2.40 -4.36 -2.41
N TYR A 494 -2.33 -5.04 -1.26
CA TYR A 494 -3.00 -4.62 -0.02
C TYR A 494 -2.27 -3.51 0.77
N PRO A 495 -0.95 -3.59 1.01
CA PRO A 495 -0.23 -2.59 1.79
C PRO A 495 0.13 -1.34 0.97
N ARG A 496 0.59 -0.33 1.68
CA ARG A 496 1.18 0.91 1.15
C ARG A 496 2.55 1.10 1.77
N TYR A 497 3.48 1.66 0.99
CA TYR A 497 4.87 1.85 1.42
C TYR A 497 5.29 3.31 1.27
N LEU A 498 6.20 3.74 2.14
CA LEU A 498 6.94 4.99 2.02
C LEU A 498 8.42 4.66 1.94
N ASP A 499 9.12 5.30 1.00
CA ASP A 499 10.58 5.25 0.96
C ASP A 499 11.15 6.01 2.16
N PRO A 500 11.93 5.37 3.05
CA PRO A 500 12.49 6.04 4.22
C PRO A 500 13.48 7.17 3.88
N VAL A 501 13.98 7.21 2.64
CA VAL A 501 14.89 8.27 2.16
C VAL A 501 14.11 9.46 1.61
N THR A 502 13.32 9.28 0.56
CA THR A 502 12.59 10.38 -0.10
C THR A 502 11.29 10.76 0.59
N SER A 503 10.73 9.88 1.44
CA SER A 503 9.38 10.00 2.01
C SER A 503 8.23 9.95 1.00
N LEU A 504 8.52 9.61 -0.26
CA LEU A 504 7.50 9.42 -1.29
C LEU A 504 6.80 8.06 -1.08
N PRO A 505 5.52 7.95 -1.43
CA PRO A 505 4.89 6.64 -1.63
C PRO A 505 5.69 5.84 -2.64
N CYS A 506 5.99 4.59 -2.32
CA CYS A 506 6.85 3.75 -3.14
C CYS A 506 6.28 2.34 -3.30
N PRO A 507 6.75 1.58 -4.30
CA PRO A 507 6.45 0.15 -4.38
C PRO A 507 7.29 -0.65 -3.35
N PRO A 508 6.86 -1.87 -2.95
CA PRO A 508 7.54 -2.66 -1.93
C PRO A 508 9.01 -2.94 -2.24
N GLU A 509 9.36 -3.08 -3.53
CA GLU A 509 10.72 -3.34 -4.00
C GLU A 509 11.70 -2.24 -3.58
N VAL A 510 11.25 -0.97 -3.58
CA VAL A 510 12.07 0.16 -3.14
C VAL A 510 12.37 0.03 -1.65
N LEU A 511 11.35 -0.25 -0.83
CA LEU A 511 11.56 -0.42 0.61
C LEU A 511 12.47 -1.62 0.91
N VAL A 512 12.22 -2.78 0.29
CA VAL A 512 13.02 -4.00 0.47
C VAL A 512 14.47 -3.77 0.09
N ARG A 513 14.74 -3.09 -1.04
CA ARG A 513 16.10 -2.70 -1.45
C ARG A 513 16.77 -1.81 -0.41
N ARG A 514 16.10 -0.77 0.08
CA ARG A 514 16.62 0.11 1.14
C ARG A 514 16.92 -0.66 2.43
N MET A 515 16.08 -1.62 2.79
CA MET A 515 16.29 -2.48 3.95
C MET A 515 17.51 -3.39 3.78
N ALA A 516 17.64 -4.04 2.62
CA ALA A 516 18.76 -4.93 2.29
C ALA A 516 20.11 -4.19 2.29
N GLU A 517 20.13 -2.95 1.81
CA GLU A 517 21.34 -2.11 1.78
C GLU A 517 21.63 -1.39 3.11
N ASN A 518 20.82 -1.60 4.16
CA ASN A 518 20.85 -0.82 5.41
C ASN A 518 20.67 0.70 5.23
N HIS A 519 20.09 1.14 4.13
CA HIS A 519 19.78 2.53 3.80
C HIS A 519 18.39 2.98 4.30
N ALA A 520 18.02 2.56 5.52
CA ALA A 520 16.76 2.96 6.17
C ALA A 520 17.05 3.85 7.40
N PRO A 521 17.22 5.18 7.23
CA PRO A 521 17.54 6.06 8.35
C PRO A 521 16.42 6.08 9.39
N ASN A 522 16.74 5.75 10.65
CA ASN A 522 15.80 5.92 11.76
C ASN A 522 15.73 7.39 12.18
N ARG A 523 14.84 8.16 11.54
CA ARG A 523 14.65 9.60 11.79
C ARG A 523 14.27 9.94 13.24
N LEU A 524 13.69 8.98 13.98
CA LEU A 524 13.33 9.11 15.39
C LEU A 524 14.27 8.35 16.33
N GLY A 525 15.46 7.95 15.87
CA GLY A 525 16.43 7.22 16.68
C GLY A 525 16.80 7.93 17.99
N TRP A 526 16.75 9.27 17.99
CA TRP A 526 16.99 10.10 19.17
C TRP A 526 15.91 9.99 20.27
N VAL A 527 14.70 9.53 19.94
CA VAL A 527 13.58 9.37 20.89
C VAL A 527 13.61 8.01 21.60
N ALA A 528 14.28 7.01 21.01
CA ALA A 528 14.34 5.66 21.57
C ALA A 528 14.88 5.59 23.02
N PRO A 529 15.92 6.35 23.42
CA PRO A 529 16.41 6.37 24.80
C PRO A 529 15.38 6.91 25.81
N LEU A 530 14.66 7.97 25.45
CA LEU A 530 13.66 8.63 26.31
C LEU A 530 12.50 7.70 26.67
N ARG A 531 12.10 6.83 25.73
CA ARG A 531 11.00 5.88 25.98
C ARG A 531 11.43 4.61 26.70
N ARG A 532 12.68 4.14 26.52
CA ARG A 532 13.25 3.09 27.38
C ARG A 532 13.25 3.55 28.83
N TRP A 533 13.54 4.83 29.06
CA TRP A 533 13.46 5.45 30.38
C TRP A 533 12.01 5.56 30.88
N GLN A 534 11.08 6.03 30.05
CA GLN A 534 9.64 6.09 30.40
C GLN A 534 9.06 4.70 30.71
N GLY A 535 9.41 3.67 29.93
CA GLY A 535 8.97 2.29 30.13
C GLY A 535 9.52 1.69 31.42
N ARG A 536 10.81 1.93 31.72
CA ARG A 536 11.42 1.56 33.01
C ARG A 536 10.75 2.27 34.19
N PHE A 537 10.38 3.54 34.04
CA PHE A 537 9.71 4.30 35.08
C PHE A 537 8.28 3.80 35.34
N MET A 538 7.51 3.50 34.29
CA MET A 538 6.16 2.94 34.44
C MET A 538 6.15 1.50 34.96
N ALA A 539 7.20 0.71 34.67
CA ALA A 539 7.36 -0.64 35.23
C ALA A 539 7.76 -0.65 36.72
N MET A 540 8.31 0.47 37.23
CA MET A 540 8.64 0.64 38.65
C MET A 540 7.43 1.07 39.50
N TRP A 541 6.31 1.41 38.85
CA TRP A 541 5.07 1.90 39.46
C TRP A 541 3.88 0.95 39.24
N ARG A 542 4.15 -0.25 38.72
CA ARG A 542 3.27 -1.44 38.75
C ARG A 542 3.88 -2.45 39.69
#